data_AF-K1ZXN8-F1
#
_entry.id   AF-K1ZXN8-F1
#
_cell.length_a   1.000
_cell.length_b   1.000
_cell.length_c   1.000
_cell.angle_alpha   90.00
_cell.angle_beta   90.00
_cell.angle_gamma   90.00
#
_symmetry.space_group_name_H-M   'P 1'
#
loop_
_entity.id
_entity.type
_entity.pdbx_description
1 polymer ?
#
loop_
_entity_poly.entity_id
_entity_poly.type
_entity_poly.pdbx_seq_one_letter_code
_entity_poly.pdbx_strand_id
1 'polypeptide(L)'
;MSLWWWLGGQKSKGMAVVLAYLIVGVFAGIVGLVATLGFGASFWSAILVYSLVGTVFTVLLPFLVWVFARPEQTREGGRSADLDFARPPPLDPLTTRFAASTDRTRHGMRILAVDDDAFIRELLPKIAARVDCPDIVVASSGMQAIALLEKSETPFDCLLLDINMPEMSGIELCAHVRSMAAYQVTPIIMLTAMTDVDHLDRAYLAGASDYVSKPFDIIEFGARLNAARMRVEAMRTGAAQRKTDTGVVPGRDRAKDWGTVALAPRAEVATLIEYEALQNYLTRLSGRRLTEAYVIAVVVDRASENRADMAAGKLMLNVTLAIEAVLGVSGCLMSYSGPGEFVLVGNSVQLPNAAALEGHLQDHLNHLMRAADPKADQVATITVGAAVRPGRASEDRAKTAFERAITLANDRAAGKQSSRHSANVRPFRR
;
A
#
# COMPACT_ATOMS: atom_id res chain seq x y z
N MET A 1 -58.52 -5.86 3.01
CA MET A 1 -59.53 -5.11 2.24
C MET A 1 -58.85 -3.92 1.60
N SER A 2 -58.60 -3.98 0.30
CA SER A 2 -57.92 -2.94 -0.47
C SER A 2 -58.98 -2.05 -1.14
N LEU A 3 -59.16 -0.82 -0.64
CA LEU A 3 -59.97 0.19 -1.31
C LEU A 3 -59.08 0.98 -2.28
N TRP A 4 -59.38 0.89 -3.58
CA TRP A 4 -58.79 1.74 -4.62
C TRP A 4 -59.67 2.98 -4.80
N TRP A 5 -59.12 4.17 -4.58
CA TRP A 5 -59.71 5.43 -5.04
C TRP A 5 -58.76 6.07 -6.06
N TRP A 6 -59.23 6.16 -7.30
CA TRP A 6 -58.61 6.89 -8.39
C TRP A 6 -59.15 8.32 -8.39
N LEU A 7 -58.28 9.30 -8.16
CA LEU A 7 -58.55 10.72 -8.40
C LEU A 7 -57.58 11.20 -9.47
N GLY A 8 -58.14 11.53 -10.63
CA GLY A 8 -57.40 11.98 -11.81
C GLY A 8 -56.69 13.32 -11.61
N GLY A 9 -55.59 13.50 -12.33
CA GLY A 9 -54.83 14.75 -12.38
C GLY A 9 -54.38 15.07 -13.80
N GLN A 10 -54.84 16.23 -14.30
CA GLN A 10 -54.45 16.86 -15.57
C GLN A 10 -52.95 17.15 -15.65
N LYS A 11 -52.41 17.13 -16.88
CA LYS A 11 -51.08 17.65 -17.22
C LYS A 11 -51.01 19.16 -16.93
N SER A 12 -50.25 19.57 -15.92
CA SER A 12 -49.63 20.89 -15.87
C SER A 12 -48.17 20.76 -15.43
N LYS A 13 -47.32 21.59 -16.03
CA LYS A 13 -45.87 21.63 -15.80
C LYS A 13 -45.61 22.13 -14.37
N GLY A 14 -44.88 21.33 -13.58
CA GLY A 14 -44.22 21.81 -12.35
C GLY A 14 -44.99 21.66 -11.03
N MET A 15 -45.83 20.63 -10.84
CA MET A 15 -46.39 20.32 -9.52
C MET A 15 -45.67 19.17 -8.84
N ALA A 16 -45.26 19.38 -7.59
CA ALA A 16 -44.77 18.34 -6.70
C ALA A 16 -45.88 17.31 -6.43
N VAL A 17 -45.58 16.03 -6.68
CA VAL A 17 -46.48 14.93 -6.34
C VAL A 17 -46.09 14.43 -4.96
N VAL A 18 -46.99 14.62 -3.98
CA VAL A 18 -46.83 14.06 -2.64
C VAL A 18 -47.53 12.70 -2.63
N LEU A 19 -46.74 11.63 -2.61
CA LEU A 19 -47.25 10.27 -2.46
C LEU A 19 -46.87 9.80 -1.06
N ALA A 20 -47.84 9.77 -0.16
CA ALA A 20 -47.68 9.27 1.20
C ALA A 20 -48.38 7.91 1.31
N TYR A 21 -47.65 6.88 1.73
CA TYR A 21 -48.21 5.56 1.99
C TYR A 21 -48.03 5.23 3.47
N LEU A 22 -49.13 4.87 4.14
CA LEU A 22 -49.12 4.34 5.49
C LEU A 22 -48.97 2.81 5.40
N ILE A 23 -47.75 2.29 5.58
CA ILE A 23 -47.54 0.84 5.70
C ILE A 23 -47.64 0.48 7.19
N VAL A 24 -48.82 0.02 7.62
CA VAL A 24 -49.00 -0.54 8.96
C VAL A 24 -48.64 -2.03 8.90
N GLY A 25 -47.38 -2.36 9.17
CA GLY A 25 -46.93 -3.73 9.34
C GLY A 25 -46.93 -4.12 10.82
N VAL A 26 -47.79 -5.04 11.24
CA VAL A 26 -47.77 -5.59 12.61
C VAL A 26 -46.79 -6.75 12.66
N PHE A 27 -45.51 -6.46 12.93
CA PHE A 27 -44.59 -7.42 13.51
C PHE A 27 -43.89 -6.74 14.69
N ALA A 28 -44.10 -7.28 15.90
CA ALA A 28 -43.44 -6.87 17.14
C ALA A 28 -43.65 -5.40 17.60
N GLY A 29 -44.81 -4.78 17.34
CA GLY A 29 -45.21 -3.53 18.01
C GLY A 29 -44.54 -2.24 17.51
N ILE A 30 -43.99 -2.25 16.30
CA ILE A 30 -43.36 -1.08 15.66
C ILE A 30 -44.33 -0.48 14.63
N VAL A 31 -44.54 0.84 14.68
CA VAL A 31 -45.32 1.60 13.69
C VAL A 31 -44.37 2.49 12.91
N GLY A 32 -44.29 2.30 11.59
CA GLY A 32 -43.45 3.10 10.70
C GLY A 32 -44.29 4.00 9.80
N LEU A 33 -43.90 5.27 9.65
CA LEU A 33 -44.47 6.20 8.66
C LEU A 33 -43.38 6.53 7.63
N VAL A 34 -43.69 6.33 6.35
CA VAL A 34 -42.81 6.71 5.25
C VAL A 34 -43.51 7.78 4.41
N ALA A 35 -42.89 8.95 4.32
CA ALA A 35 -43.35 10.03 3.45
C ALA A 35 -42.27 10.31 2.39
N THR A 36 -42.69 10.33 1.13
CA THR A 36 -41.84 10.61 -0.02
C THR A 36 -42.30 11.88 -0.72
N LEU A 37 -41.36 12.80 -0.95
CA LEU A 37 -41.58 14.04 -1.69
C LEU A 37 -40.68 14.05 -2.93
N GLY A 38 -41.29 14.08 -4.11
CA GLY A 38 -40.58 14.13 -5.40
C GLY A 38 -40.59 15.53 -6.00
N PHE A 39 -39.40 16.04 -6.36
CA PHE A 39 -39.23 17.27 -7.14
C PHE A 39 -38.34 16.98 -8.35
N GLY A 40 -38.93 16.86 -9.54
CA GLY A 40 -38.18 16.64 -10.78
C GLY A 40 -37.42 15.30 -10.79
N ALA A 41 -36.15 15.32 -11.23
CA ALA A 41 -35.30 14.13 -11.37
C ALA A 41 -34.61 13.68 -10.06
N SER A 42 -35.02 14.22 -8.91
CA SER A 42 -34.47 13.88 -7.59
C SER A 42 -35.60 13.62 -6.59
N PHE A 43 -35.45 12.61 -5.73
CA PHE A 43 -36.43 12.25 -4.71
C PHE A 43 -35.82 12.32 -3.30
N TRP A 44 -36.63 12.76 -2.34
CA TRP A 44 -36.31 12.75 -0.91
C TRP A 44 -37.24 11.77 -0.18
N SER A 45 -36.67 10.82 0.55
CA SER A 45 -37.42 9.89 1.41
C SER A 45 -36.91 9.99 2.84
N ALA A 46 -37.82 10.19 3.80
CA ALA A 46 -37.54 10.09 5.22
C ALA A 46 -38.34 8.91 5.82
N ILE A 47 -37.66 8.04 6.56
CA ILE A 47 -38.27 6.89 7.24
C ILE A 47 -38.28 7.20 8.74
N LEU A 48 -39.47 7.31 9.33
CA LEU A 48 -39.67 7.47 10.76
C LEU A 48 -40.19 6.16 11.34
N VAL A 49 -39.40 5.55 12.23
CA VAL A 49 -39.73 4.28 12.89
C VAL A 49 -40.00 4.56 14.36
N TYR A 50 -41.22 4.23 14.84
CA TYR A 50 -41.59 4.33 16.25
C TYR A 50 -41.67 2.93 16.87
N SER A 51 -40.99 2.72 18.00
CA SER A 51 -41.14 1.50 18.81
C SER A 51 -41.95 1.83 20.06
N LEU A 52 -43.01 1.06 20.31
CA LEU A 52 -43.90 1.27 21.46
C LEU A 52 -43.61 0.20 22.52
N VAL A 53 -42.43 0.26 23.15
CA VAL A 53 -42.11 -0.58 24.32
C VAL A 53 -41.47 0.29 25.41
N GLY A 54 -42.23 0.57 26.46
CA GLY A 54 -41.73 1.23 27.68
C GLY A 54 -41.51 2.74 27.55
N THR A 55 -41.53 3.42 28.70
CA THR A 55 -41.66 4.87 28.90
C THR A 55 -40.43 5.71 28.51
N VAL A 56 -39.71 5.35 27.44
CA VAL A 56 -38.51 6.08 26.98
C VAL A 56 -38.65 6.43 25.50
N PHE A 57 -38.92 7.70 25.21
CA PHE A 57 -38.93 8.24 23.86
C PHE A 57 -37.49 8.34 23.32
N THR A 58 -37.08 7.42 22.45
CA THR A 58 -35.81 7.55 21.72
C THR A 58 -36.11 7.99 20.28
N VAL A 59 -35.83 9.25 19.96
CA VAL A 59 -35.91 9.78 18.59
C VAL A 59 -34.62 9.42 17.86
N LEU A 60 -34.68 8.46 16.94
CA LEU A 60 -33.58 8.21 16.00
C LEU A 60 -33.62 9.31 14.92
N LEU A 61 -32.58 10.15 14.87
CA LEU A 61 -32.39 11.16 13.82
C LEU A 61 -32.31 10.50 12.43
N PRO A 62 -32.91 11.11 11.39
CA PRO A 62 -32.97 10.50 10.06
C PRO A 62 -31.59 10.49 9.39
N PHE A 63 -31.18 9.32 8.91
CA PHE A 63 -30.04 9.16 8.01
C PHE A 63 -30.41 9.68 6.62
N LEU A 64 -29.73 10.73 6.14
CA LEU A 64 -29.88 11.24 4.79
C LEU A 64 -29.02 10.41 3.82
N VAL A 65 -29.66 9.65 2.94
CA VAL A 65 -28.98 8.95 1.83
C VAL A 65 -29.16 9.77 0.57
N TRP A 66 -28.04 10.13 -0.07
CA TRP A 66 -28.03 10.89 -1.32
C TRP A 66 -27.63 9.97 -2.48
N VAL A 67 -28.51 9.85 -3.48
CA VAL A 67 -28.27 9.03 -4.68
C VAL A 67 -28.26 9.93 -5.90
N PHE A 68 -27.12 10.02 -6.59
CA PHE A 68 -27.01 10.69 -7.88
C PHE A 68 -27.46 9.75 -9.02
N ALA A 69 -28.44 10.16 -9.80
CA ALA A 69 -28.70 9.58 -11.12
C ALA A 69 -27.84 10.32 -12.17
N ARG A 70 -27.06 9.59 -12.98
CA ARG A 70 -26.34 10.15 -14.13
C ARG A 70 -27.33 10.53 -15.23
N PRO A 71 -27.11 11.64 -15.97
CA PRO A 71 -28.01 12.03 -17.06
C PRO A 71 -27.86 11.09 -18.27
N GLU A 72 -29.00 10.64 -18.81
CA GLU A 72 -29.11 9.94 -20.09
C GLU A 72 -28.58 10.81 -21.23
N GLN A 73 -27.64 10.26 -22.02
CA GLN A 73 -27.31 10.82 -23.32
C GLN A 73 -28.48 10.59 -24.28
N THR A 74 -29.10 11.69 -24.68
CA THR A 74 -30.09 11.75 -25.76
C THR A 74 -29.50 11.24 -27.06
N ARG A 75 -30.10 10.16 -27.60
CA ARG A 75 -29.94 9.72 -28.99
C ARG A 75 -30.50 10.80 -29.92
N GLU A 76 -29.62 11.49 -30.65
CA GLU A 76 -30.00 12.15 -31.89
C GLU A 76 -29.63 11.26 -33.07
N GLY A 77 -30.64 10.90 -33.85
CA GLY A 77 -30.48 10.21 -35.11
C GLY A 77 -29.93 11.16 -36.18
N GLY A 78 -28.88 10.72 -36.87
CA GLY A 78 -28.28 11.42 -38.00
C GLY A 78 -27.80 10.41 -39.05
N ARG A 79 -28.58 10.35 -40.14
CA ARG A 79 -28.35 9.79 -41.48
C ARG A 79 -27.03 9.08 -41.79
N SER A 80 -27.21 7.85 -42.29
CA SER A 80 -26.32 7.03 -43.12
C SER A 80 -25.64 7.81 -44.26
N ALA A 81 -24.32 7.69 -44.33
CA ALA A 81 -23.55 7.80 -45.57
C ALA A 81 -22.60 6.60 -45.62
N ASP A 82 -22.76 5.79 -46.66
CA ASP A 82 -21.94 4.62 -46.98
C ASP A 82 -20.46 5.02 -47.12
N LEU A 83 -19.58 4.31 -46.41
CA LEU A 83 -18.14 4.30 -46.66
C LEU A 83 -17.68 2.84 -46.72
N ASP A 84 -17.30 2.42 -47.92
CA ASP A 84 -16.72 1.12 -48.24
C ASP A 84 -15.46 0.86 -47.39
N PHE A 85 -15.54 -0.12 -46.49
CA PHE A 85 -14.35 -0.70 -45.86
C PHE A 85 -13.74 -1.76 -46.77
N ALA A 86 -12.72 -1.35 -47.54
CA ALA A 86 -11.82 -2.30 -48.18
C ALA A 86 -11.16 -3.21 -47.12
N ARG A 87 -11.11 -4.52 -47.38
CA ARG A 87 -10.39 -5.50 -46.53
C ARG A 87 -8.92 -5.06 -46.36
N PRO A 88 -8.35 -5.12 -45.14
CA PRO A 88 -6.94 -4.84 -44.95
C PRO A 88 -6.08 -5.88 -45.68
N PRO A 89 -4.93 -5.48 -46.26
CA PRO A 89 -4.02 -6.41 -46.90
C PRO A 89 -3.44 -7.40 -45.87
N PRO A 90 -3.04 -8.61 -46.30
CA PRO A 90 -2.44 -9.60 -45.40
C PRO A 90 -1.13 -9.05 -44.82
N LEU A 91 -1.00 -9.13 -43.50
CA LEU A 91 0.17 -8.65 -42.76
C LEU A 91 1.39 -9.54 -43.05
N ASP A 92 2.55 -8.89 -43.22
CA ASP A 92 3.87 -9.48 -43.44
C ASP A 92 4.28 -10.44 -42.27
N PRO A 93 4.87 -11.61 -42.53
CA PRO A 93 5.35 -12.54 -41.50
C PRO A 93 6.37 -11.94 -40.51
N LEU A 94 7.02 -10.80 -40.82
CA LEU A 94 7.89 -10.11 -39.87
C LEU A 94 7.14 -9.30 -38.80
N THR A 95 5.93 -8.83 -39.08
CA THR A 95 5.06 -8.13 -38.11
C THR A 95 4.44 -9.09 -37.09
N THR A 96 4.27 -10.37 -37.45
CA THR A 96 3.73 -11.41 -36.56
C THR A 96 4.68 -11.71 -35.38
N ARG A 97 6.01 -11.57 -35.58
CA ARG A 97 7.00 -11.76 -34.51
C ARG A 97 7.03 -10.61 -33.51
N PHE A 98 6.71 -9.38 -33.95
CA PHE A 98 6.55 -8.25 -33.03
C PHE A 98 5.20 -8.26 -32.31
N ALA A 99 4.12 -8.71 -32.96
CA ALA A 99 2.81 -8.88 -32.33
C ALA A 99 2.81 -9.92 -31.19
N ALA A 100 3.62 -10.97 -31.29
CA ALA A 100 3.78 -11.96 -30.22
C ALA A 100 4.46 -11.42 -28.95
N SER A 101 5.15 -10.28 -29.03
CA SER A 101 5.75 -9.62 -27.86
C SER A 101 4.82 -8.61 -27.17
N THR A 102 3.78 -8.14 -27.87
CA THR A 102 2.79 -7.18 -27.37
C THR A 102 1.54 -7.81 -26.76
N ASP A 103 1.41 -9.14 -26.82
CA ASP A 103 0.24 -9.85 -26.25
C ASP A 103 0.38 -10.07 -24.73
N ARG A 104 1.61 -10.11 -24.22
CA ARG A 104 1.88 -10.22 -22.77
C ARG A 104 1.57 -8.97 -21.95
N THR A 105 1.29 -7.84 -22.59
CA THR A 105 0.79 -6.64 -21.90
C THR A 105 -0.74 -6.63 -21.80
N ARG A 106 -1.44 -7.59 -22.43
CA ARG A 106 -2.91 -7.74 -22.35
C ARG A 106 -3.37 -8.97 -21.56
N HIS A 107 -2.50 -9.95 -21.34
CA HIS A 107 -2.80 -11.10 -20.50
C HIS A 107 -2.35 -10.83 -19.05
N GLY A 108 -3.37 -10.75 -18.19
CA GLY A 108 -3.34 -10.16 -16.85
C GLY A 108 -2.37 -10.78 -15.85
N MET A 109 -2.29 -10.13 -14.69
CA MET A 109 -1.54 -10.55 -13.52
C MET A 109 -1.97 -11.96 -13.09
N ARG A 110 -1.03 -12.91 -12.99
CA ARG A 110 -1.31 -14.27 -12.52
C ARG A 110 -1.25 -14.35 -11.00
N ILE A 111 -2.35 -14.71 -10.36
CA ILE A 111 -2.50 -14.65 -8.90
C ILE A 111 -2.55 -16.06 -8.31
N LEU A 112 -1.87 -16.28 -7.18
CA LEU A 112 -2.11 -17.45 -6.32
C LEU A 112 -2.83 -16.99 -5.06
N ALA A 113 -4.01 -17.54 -4.80
CA ALA A 113 -4.77 -17.31 -3.58
C ALA A 113 -4.75 -18.55 -2.68
N VAL A 114 -4.47 -18.35 -1.39
CA VAL A 114 -4.33 -19.42 -0.41
C VAL A 114 -5.23 -19.13 0.77
N ASP A 115 -6.19 -20.03 1.01
CA ASP A 115 -7.15 -19.91 2.10
C ASP A 115 -7.68 -21.31 2.44
N ASP A 116 -7.78 -21.68 3.72
CA ASP A 116 -8.27 -23.00 4.15
C ASP A 116 -9.80 -23.10 4.10
N ASP A 117 -10.53 -21.97 4.05
CA ASP A 117 -11.98 -21.94 3.86
C ASP A 117 -12.36 -22.16 2.38
N ALA A 118 -13.14 -23.22 2.13
CA ALA A 118 -13.66 -23.55 0.80
C ALA A 118 -14.53 -22.44 0.20
N PHE A 119 -15.31 -21.74 1.02
CA PHE A 119 -16.15 -20.64 0.57
C PHE A 119 -15.30 -19.47 0.07
N ILE A 120 -14.25 -19.10 0.81
CA ILE A 120 -13.34 -18.03 0.41
C ILE A 120 -12.59 -18.40 -0.89
N ARG A 121 -12.14 -19.65 -1.02
CA ARG A 121 -11.52 -20.12 -2.27
C ARG A 121 -12.47 -20.05 -3.48
N GLU A 122 -13.77 -20.27 -3.29
CA GLU A 122 -14.76 -20.12 -4.37
C GLU A 122 -15.08 -18.64 -4.67
N LEU A 123 -15.02 -17.79 -3.65
CA LEU A 123 -15.34 -16.36 -3.74
C LEU A 123 -14.23 -15.54 -4.39
N LEU A 124 -12.96 -15.79 -4.04
CA LEU A 124 -11.81 -14.99 -4.51
C LEU A 124 -11.73 -14.89 -6.04
N PRO A 125 -11.89 -15.97 -6.82
CA PRO A 125 -11.91 -15.87 -8.28
C PRO A 125 -13.03 -14.98 -8.83
N LYS A 126 -14.21 -15.01 -8.20
CA LYS A 126 -15.37 -14.19 -8.61
C LYS A 126 -15.13 -12.71 -8.34
N ILE A 127 -14.48 -12.38 -7.23
CA ILE A 127 -14.11 -10.99 -6.90
C ILE A 127 -12.99 -10.51 -7.83
N ALA A 128 -11.93 -11.30 -8.00
CA ALA A 128 -10.78 -10.96 -8.85
C ALA A 128 -11.20 -10.72 -10.32
N ALA A 129 -12.11 -11.54 -10.85
CA ALA A 129 -12.67 -11.34 -12.18
C ALA A 129 -13.44 -10.02 -12.35
N ARG A 130 -14.09 -9.51 -11.29
CA ARG A 130 -14.80 -8.22 -11.32
C ARG A 130 -13.87 -7.00 -11.35
N VAL A 131 -12.58 -7.21 -11.05
CA VAL A 131 -11.55 -6.17 -11.03
C VAL A 131 -10.46 -6.43 -12.08
N ASP A 132 -10.85 -7.10 -13.17
CA ASP A 132 -10.00 -7.37 -14.35
C ASP A 132 -8.74 -8.21 -14.05
N CYS A 133 -8.79 -9.06 -13.02
CA CYS A 133 -7.74 -10.01 -12.66
C CYS A 133 -8.25 -11.47 -12.70
N PRO A 134 -8.62 -12.02 -13.87
CA PRO A 134 -9.28 -13.32 -13.96
C PRO A 134 -8.34 -14.53 -13.81
N ASP A 135 -7.02 -14.37 -13.99
CA ASP A 135 -6.05 -15.46 -13.86
C ASP A 135 -5.65 -15.65 -12.40
N ILE A 136 -6.41 -16.48 -11.70
CA ILE A 136 -6.23 -16.78 -10.28
C ILE A 136 -6.31 -18.28 -10.04
N VAL A 137 -5.25 -18.81 -9.44
CA VAL A 137 -5.15 -20.20 -8.97
C VAL A 137 -5.39 -20.20 -7.47
N VAL A 138 -6.13 -21.19 -6.97
CA VAL A 138 -6.44 -21.31 -5.53
C VAL A 138 -5.75 -22.53 -4.92
N ALA A 139 -5.34 -22.39 -3.67
CA ALA A 139 -4.78 -23.45 -2.84
C ALA A 139 -5.47 -23.48 -1.47
N SER A 140 -5.64 -24.67 -0.89
CA SER A 140 -6.32 -24.90 0.38
C SER A 140 -5.39 -24.95 1.60
N SER A 141 -4.08 -24.89 1.40
CA SER A 141 -3.10 -24.90 2.49
C SER A 141 -1.76 -24.31 2.05
N GLY A 142 -0.93 -23.91 3.02
CA GLY A 142 0.43 -23.45 2.75
C GLY A 142 1.30 -24.49 2.04
N MET A 143 1.17 -25.77 2.40
CA MET A 143 1.90 -26.85 1.73
C MET A 143 1.50 -27.01 0.25
N GLN A 144 0.21 -26.89 -0.06
CA GLN A 144 -0.24 -26.93 -1.45
C GLN A 144 0.26 -25.70 -2.22
N ALA A 145 0.26 -24.52 -1.59
CA ALA A 145 0.78 -23.29 -2.19
C ALA A 145 2.28 -23.42 -2.53
N ILE A 146 3.10 -23.93 -1.61
CA ILE A 146 4.54 -24.18 -1.86
C ILE A 146 4.73 -25.12 -3.05
N ALA A 147 4.00 -26.24 -3.08
CA ALA A 147 4.09 -27.19 -4.19
C ALA A 147 3.69 -26.57 -5.54
N LEU A 148 2.71 -25.65 -5.56
CA LEU A 148 2.33 -24.91 -6.77
C LEU A 148 3.41 -23.91 -7.18
N LEU A 149 3.99 -23.17 -6.23
CA LEU A 149 5.06 -22.20 -6.48
C LEU A 149 6.30 -22.87 -7.06
N GLU A 150 6.71 -24.03 -6.53
CA GLU A 150 7.89 -24.77 -6.99
C GLU A 150 7.71 -25.39 -8.39
N LYS A 151 6.50 -25.87 -8.70
CA LYS A 151 6.21 -26.55 -9.97
C LYS A 151 5.82 -25.61 -11.11
N SER A 152 5.58 -24.34 -10.83
CA SER A 152 5.03 -23.42 -11.81
C SER A 152 6.09 -22.98 -12.82
N GLU A 153 5.94 -23.37 -14.09
CA GLU A 153 6.82 -22.93 -15.18
C GLU A 153 6.73 -21.41 -15.41
N THR A 154 5.53 -20.85 -15.24
CA THR A 154 5.30 -19.40 -15.26
C THR A 154 5.13 -18.91 -13.83
N PRO A 155 5.98 -18.01 -13.31
CA PRO A 155 5.83 -17.50 -11.96
C PRO A 155 4.48 -16.81 -11.75
N PHE A 156 4.01 -16.80 -10.50
CA PHE A 156 2.89 -15.98 -10.07
C PHE A 156 3.36 -14.54 -9.86
N ASP A 157 2.51 -13.59 -10.25
CA ASP A 157 2.78 -12.16 -10.18
C ASP A 157 2.28 -11.52 -8.89
N CYS A 158 1.35 -12.17 -8.17
CA CYS A 158 0.83 -11.71 -6.89
C CYS A 158 0.34 -12.91 -6.07
N LEU A 159 0.54 -12.86 -4.75
CA LEU A 159 0.02 -13.87 -3.83
C LEU A 159 -0.98 -13.24 -2.86
N LEU A 160 -2.12 -13.91 -2.66
CA LEU A 160 -3.13 -13.58 -1.65
C LEU A 160 -3.09 -14.66 -0.58
N LEU A 161 -2.70 -14.33 0.64
CA LEU A 161 -2.45 -15.33 1.68
C LEU A 161 -3.33 -15.07 2.90
N ASP A 162 -4.17 -16.03 3.29
CA ASP A 162 -4.87 -15.96 4.56
C ASP A 162 -3.91 -16.03 5.75
N ILE A 163 -4.09 -15.17 6.75
CA ILE A 163 -3.24 -15.15 7.94
C ILE A 163 -3.39 -16.44 8.75
N ASN A 164 -4.63 -16.86 9.00
CA ASN A 164 -4.94 -17.93 9.93
C ASN A 164 -5.30 -19.21 9.17
N MET A 165 -4.30 -20.04 8.91
CA MET A 165 -4.49 -21.37 8.31
C MET A 165 -3.96 -22.47 9.23
N PRO A 166 -4.56 -23.67 9.22
CA PRO A 166 -4.04 -24.85 9.91
C PRO A 166 -2.64 -25.24 9.42
N GLU A 167 -1.85 -25.87 10.31
CA GLU A 167 -0.50 -26.42 10.07
C GLU A 167 0.58 -25.37 9.77
N MET A 168 0.32 -24.46 8.84
CA MET A 168 1.20 -23.36 8.44
C MET A 168 0.37 -22.10 8.26
N SER A 169 0.65 -21.08 9.07
CA SER A 169 0.02 -19.77 8.95
C SER A 169 0.44 -19.05 7.66
N GLY A 170 -0.37 -18.09 7.19
CA GLY A 170 0.02 -17.25 6.04
C GLY A 170 1.27 -16.42 6.28
N ILE A 171 1.57 -16.09 7.54
CA ILE A 171 2.79 -15.35 7.91
C ILE A 171 4.02 -16.23 7.73
N GLU A 172 3.97 -17.49 8.16
CA GLU A 172 5.03 -18.48 7.92
C GLU A 172 5.20 -18.77 6.43
N LEU A 173 4.10 -18.92 5.70
CA LEU A 173 4.12 -19.07 4.25
C LEU A 173 4.75 -17.86 3.56
N CYS A 174 4.40 -16.64 3.97
CA CYS A 174 4.96 -15.41 3.44
C CYS A 174 6.49 -15.37 3.61
N ALA A 175 6.98 -15.68 4.82
CA ALA A 175 8.42 -15.77 5.08
C ALA A 175 9.11 -16.84 4.23
N HIS A 176 8.48 -18.01 4.06
CA HIS A 176 8.98 -19.08 3.21
C HIS A 176 9.08 -18.64 1.74
N VAL A 177 8.02 -18.03 1.19
CA VAL A 177 8.00 -17.50 -0.19
C VAL A 177 9.12 -16.50 -0.41
N ARG A 178 9.40 -15.62 0.57
CA ARG A 178 10.48 -14.62 0.46
C ARG A 178 11.87 -15.24 0.37
N SER A 179 12.05 -16.49 0.81
CA SER A 179 13.30 -17.23 0.61
C SER A 179 13.46 -17.80 -0.81
N MET A 180 12.37 -17.89 -1.59
CA MET A 180 12.39 -18.40 -2.95
C MET A 180 12.87 -17.33 -3.93
N ALA A 181 13.94 -17.62 -4.68
CA ALA A 181 14.56 -16.67 -5.61
C ALA A 181 13.58 -16.05 -6.63
N ALA A 182 12.62 -16.84 -7.13
CA ALA A 182 11.62 -16.38 -8.08
C ALA A 182 10.56 -15.42 -7.49
N TYR A 183 10.41 -15.41 -6.16
CA TYR A 183 9.31 -14.71 -5.48
C TYR A 183 9.79 -13.68 -4.43
N GLN A 184 11.07 -13.35 -4.39
CA GLN A 184 11.64 -12.41 -3.40
C GLN A 184 10.95 -11.05 -3.41
N VAL A 185 10.57 -10.55 -4.59
CA VAL A 185 9.97 -9.22 -4.79
C VAL A 185 8.50 -9.27 -5.22
N THR A 186 7.91 -10.47 -5.31
CA THR A 186 6.52 -10.65 -5.74
C THR A 186 5.58 -10.01 -4.71
N PRO A 187 4.60 -9.17 -5.12
CA PRO A 187 3.59 -8.66 -4.21
C PRO A 187 2.90 -9.77 -3.41
N ILE A 188 2.87 -9.63 -2.08
CA ILE A 188 2.12 -10.52 -1.18
C ILE A 188 1.09 -9.67 -0.43
N ILE A 189 -0.19 -9.97 -0.61
CA ILE A 189 -1.29 -9.31 0.07
C ILE A 189 -1.88 -10.30 1.08
N MET A 190 -1.85 -9.94 2.35
CA MET A 190 -2.45 -10.76 3.40
C MET A 190 -3.97 -10.59 3.42
N LEU A 191 -4.70 -11.68 3.54
CA LEU A 191 -6.13 -11.66 3.82
C LEU A 191 -6.29 -11.76 5.33
N THR A 192 -6.87 -10.73 5.95
CA THR A 192 -6.89 -10.57 7.41
C THR A 192 -8.32 -10.53 7.92
N ALA A 193 -8.61 -11.21 9.02
CA ALA A 193 -9.83 -10.96 9.78
C ALA A 193 -9.64 -9.74 10.69
N MET A 194 -10.75 -9.19 11.20
CA MET A 194 -10.73 -8.02 12.11
C MET A 194 -9.99 -8.31 13.43
N THR A 195 -9.85 -9.58 13.80
CA THR A 195 -9.10 -10.05 14.98
C THR A 195 -7.58 -9.99 14.81
N ASP A 196 -7.08 -9.83 13.58
CA ASP A 196 -5.66 -10.03 13.29
C ASP A 196 -4.86 -8.71 13.25
N VAL A 197 -5.40 -7.62 13.82
CA VAL A 197 -4.71 -6.31 13.87
C VAL A 197 -3.37 -6.40 14.62
N ASP A 198 -3.26 -7.32 15.58
CA ASP A 198 -2.03 -7.61 16.31
C ASP A 198 -1.02 -8.43 15.48
N HIS A 199 -1.46 -9.02 14.37
CA HIS A 199 -0.64 -9.77 13.44
C HIS A 199 -0.09 -8.92 12.29
N LEU A 200 -0.58 -7.68 12.11
CA LEU A 200 -0.12 -6.78 11.05
C LEU A 200 1.39 -6.58 11.08
N ASP A 201 1.96 -6.33 12.26
CA ASP A 201 3.40 -6.12 12.42
C ASP A 201 4.16 -7.36 11.98
N ARG A 202 3.72 -8.54 12.43
CA ARG A 202 4.32 -9.82 12.07
C ARG A 202 4.20 -10.12 10.58
N ALA A 203 3.09 -9.76 9.94
CA ALA A 203 2.89 -9.93 8.50
C ALA A 203 3.85 -9.05 7.68
N TYR A 204 3.96 -7.75 8.01
CA TYR A 204 4.95 -6.87 7.38
C TYR A 204 6.38 -7.32 7.71
N LEU A 205 6.63 -7.83 8.92
CA LEU A 205 7.87 -8.48 9.36
C LEU A 205 8.12 -9.87 8.73
N ALA A 206 7.16 -10.47 8.05
CA ALA A 206 7.37 -11.65 7.21
C ALA A 206 7.61 -11.27 5.72
N GLY A 207 7.29 -10.04 5.33
CA GLY A 207 7.50 -9.53 3.97
C GLY A 207 6.23 -9.34 3.17
N ALA A 208 5.08 -9.21 3.83
CA ALA A 208 3.85 -8.76 3.19
C ALA A 208 4.01 -7.36 2.59
N SER A 209 3.44 -7.15 1.42
CA SER A 209 3.41 -5.85 0.72
C SER A 209 2.20 -5.01 1.15
N ASP A 210 1.07 -5.67 1.44
CA ASP A 210 -0.17 -5.03 1.88
C ASP A 210 -1.12 -6.06 2.51
N TYR A 211 -2.35 -5.64 2.83
CA TYR A 211 -3.41 -6.53 3.26
C TYR A 211 -4.80 -6.06 2.80
N VAL A 212 -5.76 -7.00 2.84
CA VAL A 212 -7.19 -6.77 2.64
C VAL A 212 -7.98 -7.44 3.76
N SER A 213 -8.92 -6.70 4.36
CA SER A 213 -9.76 -7.21 5.43
C SER A 213 -10.91 -8.09 4.92
N LYS A 214 -11.21 -9.16 5.66
CA LYS A 214 -12.42 -9.98 5.55
C LYS A 214 -13.52 -9.33 6.41
N PRO A 215 -14.78 -9.26 5.95
CA PRO A 215 -15.27 -9.65 4.63
C PRO A 215 -14.78 -8.71 3.52
N PHE A 216 -14.56 -9.23 2.32
CA PHE A 216 -13.95 -8.48 1.22
C PHE A 216 -14.87 -7.40 0.65
N ASP A 217 -14.45 -6.15 0.73
CA ASP A 217 -15.00 -5.07 -0.08
C ASP A 217 -14.37 -5.09 -1.48
N ILE A 218 -15.20 -5.04 -2.53
CA ILE A 218 -14.74 -5.17 -3.92
C ILE A 218 -13.87 -3.97 -4.33
N ILE A 219 -14.18 -2.77 -3.86
CA ILE A 219 -13.44 -1.55 -4.19
C ILE A 219 -12.07 -1.61 -3.52
N GLU A 220 -12.02 -1.95 -2.23
CA GLU A 220 -10.76 -2.12 -1.50
C GLU A 220 -9.89 -3.22 -2.14
N PHE A 221 -10.45 -4.41 -2.36
CA PHE A 221 -9.75 -5.54 -2.97
C PHE A 221 -9.21 -5.17 -4.36
N GLY A 222 -10.03 -4.54 -5.19
CA GLY A 222 -9.65 -4.07 -6.52
C GLY A 222 -8.55 -3.02 -6.49
N ALA A 223 -8.57 -2.09 -5.53
CA ALA A 223 -7.51 -1.11 -5.36
C ALA A 223 -6.17 -1.78 -5.03
N ARG A 224 -6.16 -2.80 -4.16
CA ARG A 224 -4.94 -3.52 -3.79
C ARG A 224 -4.38 -4.37 -4.93
N LEU A 225 -5.23 -5.08 -5.67
CA LEU A 225 -4.78 -5.81 -6.86
C LEU A 225 -4.25 -4.89 -7.95
N ASN A 226 -4.88 -3.72 -8.16
CA ASN A 226 -4.37 -2.73 -9.12
C ASN A 226 -3.01 -2.18 -8.70
N ALA A 227 -2.81 -1.87 -7.42
CA ALA A 227 -1.50 -1.43 -6.92
C ALA A 227 -0.42 -2.51 -7.14
N ALA A 228 -0.73 -3.78 -6.86
CA ALA A 228 0.16 -4.91 -7.13
C ALA A 228 0.46 -5.04 -8.63
N ARG A 229 -0.55 -4.93 -9.49
CA ARG A 229 -0.40 -5.01 -10.96
C ARG A 229 0.53 -3.91 -11.48
N MET A 230 0.32 -2.65 -11.05
CA MET A 230 1.18 -1.53 -11.44
C MET A 230 2.63 -1.75 -11.01
N ARG A 231 2.85 -2.33 -9.82
CA ARG A 231 4.20 -2.70 -9.34
C ARG A 231 4.85 -3.76 -10.23
N VAL A 232 4.11 -4.81 -10.59
CA VAL A 232 4.60 -5.87 -11.49
C VAL A 232 4.94 -5.33 -12.87
N GLU A 233 4.09 -4.47 -13.43
CA GLU A 233 4.32 -3.81 -14.71
C GLU A 233 5.57 -2.93 -14.69
N ALA A 234 5.78 -2.15 -13.62
CA ALA A 234 6.97 -1.34 -13.45
C ALA A 234 8.24 -2.20 -13.36
N MET A 235 8.20 -3.31 -12.62
CA MET A 235 9.32 -4.26 -12.53
C MET A 235 9.66 -4.90 -13.87
N ARG A 236 8.65 -5.34 -14.63
CA ARG A 236 8.82 -5.91 -15.97
C ARG A 236 9.41 -4.90 -16.96
N THR A 237 8.92 -3.66 -16.93
CA THR A 237 9.41 -2.57 -17.78
C THR A 237 10.86 -2.22 -17.45
N GLY A 238 11.19 -2.09 -16.16
CA GLY A 238 12.57 -1.84 -15.71
C GLY A 238 13.53 -2.97 -16.06
N ALA A 239 13.09 -4.23 -15.97
CA ALA A 239 13.89 -5.38 -16.39
C ALA A 239 14.13 -5.43 -17.91
N ALA A 240 13.12 -5.05 -18.70
CA ALA A 240 13.25 -4.93 -20.16
C ALA A 240 14.26 -3.83 -20.54
N GLN A 241 14.18 -2.66 -19.89
CA GLN A 241 15.11 -1.55 -20.09
C GLN A 241 16.55 -1.94 -19.73
N ARG A 242 16.76 -2.69 -18.63
CA ARG A 242 18.10 -3.18 -18.23
C ARG A 242 18.71 -4.16 -19.22
N LYS A 243 17.90 -4.94 -19.94
CA LYS A 243 18.39 -5.85 -20.99
C LYS A 243 18.79 -5.11 -22.26
N THR A 244 18.18 -3.97 -22.54
CA THR A 244 18.55 -3.11 -23.69
C THR A 244 19.77 -2.24 -23.41
N ASP A 245 20.03 -1.91 -22.14
CA ASP A 245 21.13 -1.04 -21.68
C ASP A 245 22.45 -1.81 -21.42
N THR A 246 22.66 -2.97 -22.07
CA THR A 246 23.93 -3.72 -22.04
C THR A 246 25.11 -2.99 -22.69
N GLY A 247 24.91 -1.76 -23.17
CA GLY A 247 25.99 -0.83 -23.47
C GLY A 247 26.61 -0.31 -22.18
N VAL A 248 27.69 -0.96 -21.72
CA VAL A 248 28.56 -0.44 -20.65
C VAL A 248 28.95 0.99 -20.99
N VAL A 249 28.42 1.98 -20.28
CA VAL A 249 28.96 3.35 -20.27
C VAL A 249 30.20 3.31 -19.38
N PRO A 250 31.43 3.36 -19.93
CA PRO A 250 32.64 3.29 -19.13
C PRO A 250 32.79 4.62 -18.38
N GLY A 251 32.85 4.57 -17.04
CA GLY A 251 33.22 5.74 -16.21
C GLY A 251 32.28 6.09 -15.05
N ARG A 252 31.10 5.48 -14.92
CA ARG A 252 30.32 5.57 -13.66
C ARG A 252 30.66 4.40 -12.76
N ASP A 253 31.40 4.67 -11.70
CA ASP A 253 31.68 3.71 -10.64
C ASP A 253 30.38 3.43 -9.86
N ARG A 254 29.55 2.50 -10.38
CA ARG A 254 28.22 2.16 -9.82
C ARG A 254 28.28 1.77 -8.33
N ALA A 255 29.43 1.30 -7.85
CA ALA A 255 29.65 0.95 -6.43
C ALA A 255 29.52 2.15 -5.47
N LYS A 256 29.58 3.39 -6.00
CA LYS A 256 29.42 4.64 -5.24
C LYS A 256 28.05 5.30 -5.44
N ASP A 257 27.17 4.71 -6.25
CA ASP A 257 25.83 5.26 -6.50
C ASP A 257 24.84 4.81 -5.42
N TRP A 258 24.56 5.71 -4.48
CA TRP A 258 23.62 5.50 -3.37
C TRP A 258 22.18 5.25 -3.83
N GLY A 259 21.80 5.71 -5.02
CA GLY A 259 20.45 5.54 -5.56
C GLY A 259 20.16 4.13 -6.08
N THR A 260 21.20 3.32 -6.31
CA THR A 260 21.07 1.95 -6.84
C THR A 260 21.58 0.87 -5.90
N VAL A 261 21.83 1.24 -4.63
CA VAL A 261 22.29 0.30 -3.60
C VAL A 261 21.25 -0.80 -3.41
N ALA A 262 21.64 -2.03 -3.75
CA ALA A 262 20.94 -3.21 -3.29
C ALA A 262 21.17 -3.32 -1.77
N LEU A 263 20.11 -3.15 -0.99
CA LEU A 263 20.17 -3.31 0.45
C LEU A 263 20.35 -4.77 0.83
N ALA A 264 20.74 -4.95 2.09
CA ALA A 264 20.79 -6.24 2.74
C ALA A 264 19.51 -7.04 2.46
N PRO A 265 19.62 -8.33 2.12
CA PRO A 265 18.47 -9.21 2.13
C PRO A 265 17.73 -9.08 3.46
N ARG A 266 16.39 -9.10 3.42
CA ARG A 266 15.53 -9.12 4.61
C ARG A 266 15.97 -10.15 5.66
N ALA A 267 16.50 -11.29 5.21
CA ALA A 267 17.02 -12.34 6.09
C ALA A 267 18.12 -11.85 7.05
N GLU A 268 18.84 -10.79 6.70
CA GLU A 268 19.89 -10.19 7.55
C GLU A 268 19.32 -9.18 8.56
N VAL A 269 18.21 -8.48 8.23
CA VAL A 269 17.59 -7.49 9.10
C VAL A 269 16.06 -7.60 9.03
N ALA A 270 15.47 -8.20 10.07
CA ALA A 270 14.04 -8.55 10.08
C ALA A 270 13.11 -7.32 10.02
N THR A 271 13.50 -6.20 10.62
CA THR A 271 12.72 -4.95 10.66
C THR A 271 12.79 -4.13 9.37
N LEU A 272 13.69 -4.50 8.45
CA LEU A 272 13.82 -3.85 7.15
C LEU A 272 12.73 -4.38 6.21
N ILE A 273 11.80 -3.50 5.83
CA ILE A 273 10.71 -3.78 4.91
C ILE A 273 10.77 -2.86 3.70
N GLU A 274 9.98 -3.17 2.67
CA GLU A 274 9.89 -2.33 1.48
C GLU A 274 9.24 -0.97 1.81
N TYR A 275 9.66 0.08 1.10
CA TYR A 275 9.19 1.45 1.37
C TYR A 275 7.68 1.59 1.21
N GLU A 276 7.11 1.01 0.15
CA GLU A 276 5.67 1.04 -0.07
C GLU A 276 4.93 0.21 0.99
N ALA A 277 5.51 -0.89 1.45
CA ALA A 277 4.93 -1.70 2.52
C ALA A 277 4.89 -0.91 3.85
N LEU A 278 5.93 -0.13 4.16
CA LEU A 278 5.95 0.76 5.32
C LEU A 278 4.92 1.90 5.20
N GLN A 279 4.69 2.44 4.00
CA GLN A 279 3.62 3.41 3.75
C GLN A 279 2.23 2.82 3.96
N ASN A 280 2.02 1.60 3.44
CA ASN A 280 0.78 0.86 3.64
C ASN A 280 0.56 0.59 5.13
N TYR A 281 1.56 0.10 5.84
CA TYR A 281 1.52 -0.13 7.29
C TYR A 281 1.03 1.11 8.05
N LEU A 282 1.64 2.28 7.82
CA LEU A 282 1.28 3.51 8.54
C LEU A 282 -0.14 4.01 8.21
N THR A 283 -0.55 3.89 6.95
CA THR A 283 -1.90 4.26 6.49
C THR A 283 -2.99 3.42 7.18
N ARG A 284 -2.62 2.21 7.59
CA ARG A 284 -3.51 1.20 8.13
C ARG A 284 -3.60 1.20 9.66
N LEU A 285 -2.66 1.84 10.33
CA LEU A 285 -2.77 2.06 11.77
C LEU A 285 -4.05 2.81 12.12
N SER A 286 -4.69 2.39 13.20
CA SER A 286 -5.91 2.99 13.74
C SER A 286 -5.88 3.02 15.27
N GLY A 287 -6.83 3.76 15.87
CA GLY A 287 -7.00 3.83 17.32
C GLY A 287 -5.71 4.17 18.06
N ARG A 288 -5.43 3.43 19.14
CA ARG A 288 -4.27 3.64 20.01
C ARG A 288 -2.94 3.49 19.26
N ARG A 289 -2.84 2.51 18.37
CA ARG A 289 -1.62 2.27 17.59
C ARG A 289 -1.30 3.47 16.70
N LEU A 290 -2.30 4.13 16.12
CA LEU A 290 -2.08 5.36 15.36
C LEU A 290 -1.70 6.55 16.26
N THR A 291 -2.34 6.70 17.43
CA THR A 291 -2.04 7.83 18.33
C THR A 291 -0.64 7.76 18.92
N GLU A 292 -0.14 6.55 19.15
CA GLU A 292 1.21 6.30 19.65
C GLU A 292 2.24 6.14 18.53
N ALA A 293 1.83 6.05 17.26
CA ALA A 293 2.75 5.97 16.14
C ALA A 293 3.57 7.26 16.00
N TYR A 294 4.82 7.10 15.60
CA TYR A 294 5.70 8.19 15.21
C TYR A 294 6.55 7.75 14.01
N VAL A 295 6.96 8.74 13.22
CA VAL A 295 7.87 8.56 12.09
C VAL A 295 9.15 9.32 12.39
N ILE A 296 10.29 8.70 12.12
CA ILE A 296 11.59 9.35 12.20
C ILE A 296 12.42 9.00 10.97
N ALA A 297 13.30 9.91 10.55
CA ALA A 297 14.22 9.65 9.47
C ALA A 297 15.66 9.70 9.96
N VAL A 298 16.49 8.82 9.41
CA VAL A 298 17.94 8.78 9.60
C VAL A 298 18.57 9.03 8.24
N VAL A 299 19.42 10.05 8.17
CA VAL A 299 20.13 10.43 6.96
C VAL A 299 21.62 10.20 7.17
N VAL A 300 22.25 9.53 6.23
CA VAL A 300 23.70 9.36 6.21
C VAL A 300 24.30 10.55 5.48
N ASP A 301 25.25 11.22 6.13
CA ASP A 301 25.85 12.47 5.64
C ASP A 301 26.65 12.21 4.36
N ARG A 302 26.27 12.88 3.26
CA ARG A 302 26.93 12.79 1.95
C ARG A 302 28.39 13.24 1.95
N ALA A 303 28.86 14.01 2.94
CA ALA A 303 30.28 14.30 3.08
C ALA A 303 31.14 13.05 3.33
N SER A 304 30.52 11.91 3.66
CA SER A 304 31.16 10.59 3.71
C SER A 304 31.51 10.01 2.34
N GLU A 305 30.93 10.51 1.24
CA GLU A 305 31.16 10.03 -0.14
C GLU A 305 32.62 10.11 -0.59
N ASN A 306 33.36 11.13 -0.12
CA ASN A 306 34.76 11.34 -0.50
C ASN A 306 35.78 10.74 0.47
N ARG A 307 35.36 10.29 1.66
CA ARG A 307 36.24 9.71 2.68
C ARG A 307 36.08 8.20 2.81
N ALA A 308 34.97 7.64 2.34
CA ALA A 308 34.73 6.21 2.38
C ALA A 308 35.39 5.50 1.21
N ASP A 309 36.51 4.84 1.49
CA ASP A 309 37.02 3.74 0.65
C ASP A 309 36.06 2.53 0.66
N MET A 310 34.99 2.57 1.47
CA MET A 310 33.96 1.55 1.56
C MET A 310 32.88 1.74 0.49
N ALA A 311 32.53 0.65 -0.21
CA ALA A 311 31.39 0.62 -1.14
C ALA A 311 30.08 1.03 -0.45
N ALA A 312 29.24 1.79 -1.15
CA ALA A 312 28.00 2.36 -0.60
C ALA A 312 27.07 1.27 0.00
N GLY A 313 27.00 0.09 -0.62
CA GLY A 313 26.22 -1.03 -0.11
C GLY A 313 26.66 -1.54 1.26
N LYS A 314 27.97 -1.63 1.50
CA LYS A 314 28.51 -2.06 2.81
C LYS A 314 28.26 -1.00 3.88
N LEU A 315 28.32 0.28 3.52
CA LEU A 315 27.95 1.36 4.43
C LEU A 315 26.47 1.28 4.82
N MET A 316 25.58 1.11 3.85
CA MET A 316 24.13 1.00 4.10
C MET A 316 23.79 -0.22 4.94
N LEU A 317 24.45 -1.35 4.72
CA LEU A 317 24.30 -2.51 5.59
C LEU A 317 24.70 -2.18 7.04
N ASN A 318 25.87 -1.57 7.26
CA ASN A 318 26.31 -1.19 8.62
C ASN A 318 25.37 -0.19 9.29
N VAL A 319 24.85 0.78 8.55
CA VAL A 319 23.85 1.73 9.07
C VAL A 319 22.57 1.00 9.44
N THR A 320 22.10 0.08 8.59
CA THR A 320 20.90 -0.72 8.83
C THR A 320 21.06 -1.59 10.09
N LEU A 321 22.20 -2.26 10.25
CA LEU A 321 22.52 -3.06 11.44
C LEU A 321 22.63 -2.21 12.71
N ALA A 322 23.19 -1.00 12.61
CA ALA A 322 23.24 -0.07 13.74
C ALA A 322 21.84 0.38 14.16
N ILE A 323 20.97 0.68 13.19
CA ILE A 323 19.55 0.98 13.46
C ILE A 323 18.87 -0.21 14.14
N GLU A 324 19.07 -1.42 13.63
CA GLU A 324 18.45 -2.62 14.17
C GLU A 324 18.87 -2.87 15.62
N ALA A 325 20.16 -2.74 15.92
CA ALA A 325 20.68 -2.94 17.27
C ALA A 325 20.08 -1.95 18.30
N VAL A 326 19.81 -0.71 17.89
CA VAL A 326 19.31 0.34 18.80
C VAL A 326 17.78 0.37 18.87
N LEU A 327 17.08 0.15 17.75
CA LEU A 327 15.63 0.35 17.61
C LEU A 327 14.83 -0.92 17.36
N GLY A 328 15.47 -2.05 17.00
CA GLY A 328 14.79 -3.33 16.77
C GLY A 328 14.04 -3.82 18.01
N VAL A 329 14.62 -3.61 19.20
CA VAL A 329 13.99 -3.94 20.50
C VAL A 329 12.70 -3.15 20.75
N SER A 330 12.56 -1.98 20.13
CA SER A 330 11.38 -1.11 20.27
C SER A 330 10.25 -1.47 19.30
N GLY A 331 10.39 -2.55 18.51
CA GLY A 331 9.40 -2.96 17.51
C GLY A 331 9.25 -1.96 16.36
N CYS A 332 10.28 -1.16 16.08
CA CYS A 332 10.26 -0.22 14.96
C CYS A 332 10.39 -0.98 13.63
N LEU A 333 9.60 -0.57 12.64
CA LEU A 333 9.78 -0.98 11.25
C LEU A 333 10.60 0.08 10.52
N MET A 334 11.48 -0.33 9.63
CA MET A 334 12.30 0.59 8.85
C MET A 334 12.27 0.28 7.36
N SER A 335 12.51 1.29 6.55
CA SER A 335 12.77 1.17 5.12
C SER A 335 13.82 2.18 4.71
N TYR A 336 14.61 1.81 3.70
CA TYR A 336 15.38 2.78 2.93
C TYR A 336 14.44 3.52 1.97
N SER A 337 14.48 4.84 1.95
CA SER A 337 13.62 5.67 1.08
C SER A 337 14.34 6.23 -0.13
N GLY A 338 15.68 6.24 -0.12
CA GLY A 338 16.47 6.88 -1.16
C GLY A 338 17.90 7.15 -0.71
N PRO A 339 18.69 7.91 -1.50
CA PRO A 339 20.15 8.05 -1.35
C PRO A 339 20.62 8.43 0.05
N GLY A 340 20.91 7.41 0.87
CA GLY A 340 21.35 7.54 2.26
C GLY A 340 20.26 7.88 3.26
N GLU A 341 18.99 7.68 2.90
CA GLU A 341 17.85 8.04 3.71
C GLU A 341 17.10 6.78 4.17
N PHE A 342 16.89 6.69 5.47
CA PHE A 342 16.08 5.66 6.11
C PHE A 342 14.89 6.32 6.79
N VAL A 343 13.72 5.72 6.64
CA VAL A 343 12.50 6.11 7.32
C VAL A 343 12.07 4.97 8.23
N LEU A 344 11.67 5.32 9.45
CA LEU A 344 11.28 4.37 10.47
C LEU A 344 9.91 4.75 11.02
N VAL A 345 9.09 3.74 11.29
CA VAL A 345 7.81 3.87 11.97
C VAL A 345 7.89 3.07 13.27
N GLY A 346 7.67 3.76 14.39
CA GLY A 346 7.64 3.15 15.71
C GLY A 346 6.41 3.57 16.49
N ASN A 347 6.20 2.94 17.64
CA ASN A 347 5.07 3.20 18.52
C ASN A 347 5.57 3.55 19.93
N SER A 348 5.27 4.77 20.38
CA SER A 348 5.59 5.23 21.73
C SER A 348 4.72 6.41 22.13
N VAL A 349 4.34 6.46 23.41
CA VAL A 349 3.70 7.63 24.02
C VAL A 349 4.67 8.81 24.06
N GLN A 350 5.92 8.58 24.45
CA GLN A 350 6.96 9.59 24.47
C GLN A 350 7.80 9.53 23.20
N LEU A 351 7.84 10.63 22.46
CA LEU A 351 8.64 10.71 21.24
C LEU A 351 10.13 10.57 21.57
N PRO A 352 10.89 9.81 20.75
CA PRO A 352 12.33 9.65 20.96
C PRO A 352 13.04 11.00 20.81
N ASN A 353 14.02 11.24 21.67
CA ASN A 353 14.89 12.40 21.54
C ASN A 353 15.88 12.17 20.40
N ALA A 354 15.78 12.97 19.34
CA ALA A 354 16.57 12.80 18.14
C ALA A 354 18.08 12.99 18.36
N ALA A 355 18.52 13.78 19.34
CA ALA A 355 19.96 13.95 19.62
C ALA A 355 20.53 12.77 20.40
N ALA A 356 19.80 12.27 21.40
CA ALA A 356 20.21 11.09 22.15
C ALA A 356 20.25 9.84 21.26
N LEU A 357 19.22 9.65 20.45
CA LEU A 357 19.13 8.52 19.51
C LEU A 357 20.25 8.56 18.46
N GLU A 358 20.56 9.75 17.94
CA GLU A 358 21.69 9.92 17.02
C GLU A 358 23.03 9.53 17.63
N GLY A 359 23.29 9.91 18.88
CA GLY A 359 24.50 9.51 19.59
C GLY A 359 24.62 7.99 19.69
N HIS A 360 23.57 7.31 20.17
CA HIS A 360 23.56 5.84 20.29
C HIS A 360 23.75 5.13 18.95
N LEU A 361 23.08 5.60 17.89
CA LEU A 361 23.21 5.04 16.56
C LEU A 361 24.61 5.27 15.98
N GLN A 362 25.19 6.46 16.18
CA GLN A 362 26.54 6.77 15.72
C GLN A 362 27.58 5.91 16.45
N ASP A 363 27.43 5.68 17.75
CA ASP A 363 28.31 4.82 18.53
C ASP A 363 28.29 3.38 18.04
N HIS A 364 27.10 2.83 17.75
CA HIS A 364 26.95 1.50 17.17
C HIS A 364 27.54 1.40 15.76
N LEU A 365 27.28 2.39 14.90
CA LEU A 365 27.88 2.45 13.57
C LEU A 365 29.42 2.47 13.65
N ASN A 366 29.97 3.28 14.53
CA ASN A 366 31.42 3.36 14.75
C ASN A 366 31.99 2.00 15.21
N HIS A 367 31.29 1.30 16.10
CA HIS A 367 31.69 -0.02 16.55
C HIS A 367 31.73 -1.03 15.40
N LEU A 368 30.67 -1.09 14.59
CA LEU A 368 30.59 -1.98 13.42
C LEU A 368 31.69 -1.66 12.39
N MET A 369 31.93 -0.37 12.11
CA MET A 369 32.95 0.05 11.16
C MET A 369 34.36 -0.30 11.63
N ARG A 370 34.69 -0.09 12.92
CA ARG A 370 36.00 -0.46 13.49
C ARG A 370 36.23 -1.96 13.51
N ALA A 371 35.19 -2.76 13.73
CA ALA A 371 35.29 -4.20 13.67
C ALA A 371 35.59 -4.69 12.23
N ALA A 372 35.04 -4.02 11.22
CA ALA A 372 35.26 -4.35 9.82
C ALA A 372 36.63 -3.87 9.27
N ASP A 373 37.09 -2.69 9.71
CA ASP A 373 38.40 -2.15 9.40
C ASP A 373 38.92 -1.31 10.58
N PRO A 374 39.88 -1.81 11.37
CA PRO A 374 40.44 -1.09 12.51
C PRO A 374 41.14 0.23 12.13
N LYS A 375 41.51 0.40 10.86
CA LYS A 375 42.16 1.61 10.33
C LYS A 375 41.16 2.58 9.69
N ALA A 376 39.88 2.22 9.58
CA ALA A 376 38.85 3.14 9.14
C ALA A 376 38.71 4.26 10.17
N ASP A 377 39.33 5.41 9.88
CA ASP A 377 39.06 6.65 10.59
C ASP A 377 37.56 6.99 10.46
N GLN A 378 36.95 7.75 11.38
CA GLN A 378 35.48 7.97 11.34
C GLN A 378 35.03 8.61 10.02
N VAL A 379 34.56 7.77 9.10
CA VAL A 379 34.27 8.20 7.73
C VAL A 379 32.80 8.59 7.55
N ALA A 380 31.88 7.87 8.21
CA ALA A 380 30.45 8.03 7.99
C ALA A 380 29.77 8.59 9.24
N THR A 381 29.13 9.74 9.08
CA THR A 381 28.28 10.32 10.11
C THR A 381 26.82 10.24 9.71
N ILE A 382 25.95 10.04 10.70
CA ILE A 382 24.51 10.03 10.50
C ILE A 382 23.87 11.23 11.18
N THR A 383 22.66 11.57 10.73
CA THR A 383 21.81 12.56 11.36
C THR A 383 20.41 11.99 11.53
N VAL A 384 19.85 12.18 12.72
CA VAL A 384 18.49 11.74 13.03
C VAL A 384 17.57 12.96 13.08
N GLY A 385 16.49 12.94 12.31
CA GLY A 385 15.46 13.97 12.31
C GLY A 385 14.62 13.97 13.59
N ALA A 386 13.91 15.05 13.86
CA ALA A 386 12.90 15.06 14.93
C ALA A 386 11.75 14.11 14.56
N ALA A 387 11.21 13.40 15.57
CA ALA A 387 10.09 12.48 15.35
C ALA A 387 8.79 13.24 15.02
N VAL A 388 8.03 12.70 14.06
CA VAL A 388 6.80 13.28 13.53
C VAL A 388 5.62 12.39 13.90
N ARG A 389 4.53 12.99 14.40
CA ARG A 389 3.26 12.28 14.57
C ARG A 389 2.52 12.22 13.22
N PRO A 390 2.06 11.05 12.77
CA PRO A 390 1.26 10.94 11.56
C PRO A 390 -0.11 11.61 11.76
N GLY A 391 -0.64 12.16 10.66
CA GLY A 391 -1.98 12.76 10.65
C GLY A 391 -3.10 11.73 10.84
N ARG A 392 -4.29 12.20 11.25
CA ARG A 392 -5.46 11.31 11.41
C ARG A 392 -6.10 10.91 10.08
N ALA A 393 -6.14 11.81 9.10
CA ALA A 393 -6.64 11.52 7.76
C ALA A 393 -5.78 10.44 7.09
N SER A 394 -6.41 9.44 6.46
CA SER A 394 -5.71 8.28 5.90
C SER A 394 -5.09 8.52 4.52
N GLU A 395 -5.73 9.33 3.66
CA GLU A 395 -5.39 9.44 2.22
C GLU A 395 -3.91 9.77 1.97
N ASP A 396 -3.35 10.76 2.68
CA ASP A 396 -1.95 11.17 2.50
C ASP A 396 -1.10 10.96 3.76
N ARG A 397 -1.61 10.21 4.76
CA ARG A 397 -0.97 10.08 6.07
C ARG A 397 0.50 9.73 5.97
N ALA A 398 0.78 8.63 5.28
CA ALA A 398 2.11 8.08 5.23
C ALA A 398 3.05 8.99 4.44
N LYS A 399 2.59 9.43 3.26
CA LYS A 399 3.33 10.34 2.40
C LYS A 399 3.75 11.62 3.13
N THR A 400 2.79 12.34 3.72
CA THR A 400 3.08 13.59 4.43
C THR A 400 3.97 13.37 5.65
N ALA A 401 3.76 12.30 6.42
CA ALA A 401 4.59 12.02 7.58
C ALA A 401 6.04 11.68 7.19
N PHE A 402 6.23 10.90 6.13
CA PHE A 402 7.53 10.46 5.65
C PHE A 402 8.31 11.64 5.04
N GLU A 403 7.69 12.39 4.13
CA GLU A 403 8.29 13.58 3.53
C GLU A 403 8.73 14.58 4.62
N ARG A 404 7.89 14.80 5.63
CA ARG A 404 8.21 15.69 6.76
C ARG A 404 9.37 15.16 7.60
N ALA A 405 9.38 13.88 7.94
CA ALA A 405 10.46 13.28 8.73
C ALA A 405 11.81 13.37 7.97
N ILE A 406 11.82 13.05 6.69
CA ILE A 406 13.00 13.16 5.81
C ILE A 406 13.49 14.60 5.75
N THR A 407 12.59 15.57 5.52
CA THR A 407 12.91 17.00 5.48
C THR A 407 13.58 17.45 6.78
N LEU A 408 13.02 17.09 7.93
CA LEU A 408 13.58 17.45 9.24
C LEU A 408 14.97 16.85 9.48
N ALA A 409 15.23 15.63 8.99
CA ALA A 409 16.54 15.02 9.09
C ALA A 409 17.57 15.71 8.17
N ASN A 410 17.18 16.01 6.94
CA ASN A 410 18.02 16.70 5.95
C ASN A 410 18.34 18.15 6.38
N ASP A 411 17.37 18.91 6.86
CA ASP A 411 17.58 20.26 7.38
C ASP A 411 18.58 20.26 8.55
N ARG A 412 18.44 19.29 9.46
CA ARG A 412 19.37 19.12 10.58
C ARG A 412 20.77 18.73 10.09
N ALA A 413 20.88 17.88 9.06
CA ALA A 413 22.16 17.48 8.49
C ALA A 413 22.88 18.67 7.84
N ALA A 414 22.17 19.48 7.06
CA ALA A 414 22.69 20.71 6.44
C ALA A 414 23.18 21.73 7.50
N GLY A 415 22.45 21.87 8.61
CA GLY A 415 22.86 22.71 9.74
C GLY A 415 24.18 22.30 10.39
N LYS A 416 24.46 20.99 10.50
CA LYS A 416 25.73 20.47 11.02
C LYS A 416 26.91 20.67 10.07
N GLN A 417 26.69 20.53 8.77
CA GLN A 417 27.73 20.79 7.78
C GLN A 417 28.15 22.26 7.78
N SER A 418 27.18 23.17 7.87
CA SER A 418 27.41 24.62 7.92
C SER A 418 28.21 25.05 9.16
N SER A 419 27.92 24.47 10.34
CA SER A 419 28.65 24.77 11.57
C SER A 419 30.08 24.17 11.60
N ARG A 420 30.29 23.00 10.98
CA ARG A 420 31.63 22.43 10.78
C ARG A 420 32.48 23.28 9.83
N HIS A 421 31.88 23.81 8.77
CA HIS A 421 32.57 24.66 7.81
C HIS A 421 32.99 25.99 8.44
N SER A 422 32.12 26.64 9.22
CA SER A 422 32.45 27.90 9.91
C SER A 422 33.47 27.71 11.03
N ALA A 423 33.50 26.57 11.73
CA ALA A 423 34.51 26.25 12.74
C ALA A 423 35.92 26.04 12.16
N ASN A 424 36.02 25.59 10.90
CA ASN A 424 37.29 25.40 10.19
C ASN A 424 37.84 26.68 9.55
N VAL A 425 37.02 27.73 9.41
CA VAL A 425 37.48 29.07 9.00
C VAL A 425 37.90 29.84 10.25
N ARG A 426 39.08 29.52 10.80
CA ARG A 426 39.75 30.47 11.72
C ARG A 426 40.19 31.68 10.89
N PRO A 427 39.92 32.92 11.33
CA PRO A 427 40.50 34.08 10.64
C PRO A 427 42.02 33.99 10.78
N PHE A 428 42.73 34.00 9.66
CA PHE A 428 44.16 34.28 9.61
C PHE A 428 44.35 35.64 10.30
N ARG A 429 44.77 35.63 11.57
CA ARG A 429 45.27 36.85 12.21
C ARG A 429 46.58 37.20 11.51
N ARG A 430 46.55 38.29 10.74
CA ARG A 430 47.75 38.95 10.22
C ARG A 430 48.56 39.57 11.35
#